data_AF-A0A379FM65-F1
#
_entry.id   AF-A0A379FM65-F1
#
_cell.length_a   1.000
_cell.length_b   1.000
_cell.length_c   1.000
_cell.angle_alpha   90.00
_cell.angle_beta   90.00
_cell.angle_gamma   90.00
#
_symmetry.space_group_name_H-M   'P 1'
#
loop_
_entity.id
_entity.type
_entity.pdbx_description
1 polymer ?
#
loop_
_entity_poly.entity_id
_entity_poly.type
_entity_poly.pdbx_seq_one_letter_code
_entity_poly.pdbx_strand_id
1 'polypeptide(L)'
;MKQHDFAFSSIAIVFQFHVLGMFAPSFFTGTLIHLLGAKRIISCGIVLLILSATMNLLGNHFYNYLLAGIFVGVAWNLLLISTTNLLPHTYKMHERAKVQGMTDFLIYFFGGIGSLGAGVLFFTLGWQAMNILSVIISATILISFWKLKKYIPKHQ
;
A
#
# COMPACT_ATOMS: atom_id res chain seq x y z
N MET A 1 4.25 20.31 -0.26
CA MET A 1 2.97 20.86 0.25
C MET A 1 3.11 22.13 1.07
N LYS A 2 4.13 22.32 1.94
CA LYS A 2 4.41 23.63 2.58
C LYS A 2 4.94 24.73 1.64
N GLN A 3 5.33 24.39 0.42
CA GLN A 3 5.92 25.33 -0.55
C GLN A 3 4.90 26.04 -1.47
N HIS A 4 3.59 25.77 -1.36
CA HIS A 4 2.59 26.23 -2.35
C HIS A 4 1.29 26.81 -1.75
N ASP A 5 1.33 27.47 -0.57
CA ASP A 5 0.16 28.21 -0.03
C ASP A 5 -1.16 27.42 0.04
N PHE A 6 -1.10 26.12 0.31
CA PHE A 6 -2.30 25.34 0.61
C PHE A 6 -2.67 25.49 2.09
N ALA A 7 -3.89 25.96 2.36
CA ALA A 7 -4.44 26.04 3.71
C ALA A 7 -4.35 24.68 4.43
N PHE A 8 -4.01 24.68 5.73
CA PHE A 8 -3.92 23.47 6.57
C PHE A 8 -5.12 22.52 6.43
N SER A 9 -6.30 23.07 6.15
CA SER A 9 -7.53 22.32 5.85
C SER A 9 -7.37 21.32 4.70
N SER A 10 -6.64 21.70 3.65
CA SER A 10 -6.39 20.85 2.47
C SER A 10 -5.57 19.60 2.84
N ILE A 11 -4.53 19.77 3.66
CA ILE A 11 -3.69 18.65 4.12
C ILE A 11 -4.52 17.69 4.99
N ALA A 12 -5.37 18.25 5.86
CA ALA A 12 -6.25 17.46 6.72
C ALA A 12 -7.26 16.63 5.91
N ILE A 13 -7.83 17.20 4.84
CA ILE A 13 -8.76 16.48 3.94
C ILE A 13 -8.05 15.31 3.25
N VAL A 14 -6.86 15.51 2.70
CA VAL A 14 -6.08 14.44 2.06
C VAL A 14 -5.79 13.30 3.04
N PHE A 15 -5.39 13.64 4.28
CA PHE A 15 -5.15 12.66 5.32
C PHE A 15 -6.43 11.90 5.72
N GLN A 16 -7.56 12.60 5.88
CA GLN A 16 -8.84 11.97 6.19
C GLN A 16 -9.28 10.99 5.10
N PHE A 17 -9.21 11.38 3.83
CA PHE A 17 -9.56 10.52 2.71
C PHE A 17 -8.58 9.35 2.54
N HIS A 18 -7.30 9.54 2.88
CA HIS A 18 -6.34 8.46 2.94
C HIS A 18 -6.72 7.41 4.00
N VAL A 19 -6.98 7.85 5.23
CA VAL A 19 -7.41 6.96 6.33
C VAL A 19 -8.76 6.30 6.00
N LEU A 20 -9.70 7.04 5.41
CA LEU A 20 -10.95 6.50 4.91
C LEU A 20 -10.69 5.42 3.86
N GLY A 21 -9.77 5.66 2.92
CA GLY A 21 -9.30 4.67 1.95
C GLY A 21 -8.65 3.44 2.60
N MET A 22 -8.02 3.57 3.77
CA MET A 22 -7.46 2.42 4.50
C MET A 22 -8.51 1.53 5.14
N PHE A 23 -9.64 2.07 5.61
CA PHE A 23 -10.62 1.30 6.39
C PHE A 23 -11.95 1.04 5.68
N ALA A 24 -12.43 1.96 4.83
CA ALA A 24 -13.67 1.80 4.10
C ALA A 24 -13.69 0.58 3.17
N PRO A 25 -12.59 0.22 2.48
CA PRO A 25 -12.59 -0.97 1.65
C PRO A 25 -12.76 -2.26 2.44
N SER A 26 -12.31 -2.32 3.72
CA SER A 26 -12.35 -3.52 4.59
C SER A 26 -13.69 -4.23 4.59
N PHE A 27 -14.79 -3.46 4.52
CA PHE A 27 -16.15 -3.99 4.47
C PHE A 27 -16.40 -4.88 3.23
N PHE A 28 -15.77 -4.55 2.11
CA PHE A 28 -15.91 -5.25 0.83
C PHE A 28 -14.73 -6.17 0.52
N THR A 29 -13.52 -5.89 1.05
CA THR A 29 -12.31 -6.65 0.72
C THR A 29 -12.44 -8.12 1.07
N GLY A 30 -13.11 -8.46 2.19
CA GLY A 30 -13.37 -9.85 2.56
C GLY A 30 -14.16 -10.61 1.49
N THR A 31 -15.28 -10.03 1.03
CA THR A 31 -16.09 -10.60 -0.06
C THR A 31 -15.30 -10.66 -1.37
N LEU A 32 -14.52 -9.63 -1.66
CA LEU A 32 -13.70 -9.55 -2.86
C LEU A 32 -12.63 -10.65 -2.90
N ILE A 33 -11.98 -10.94 -1.76
CA ILE A 33 -11.00 -12.02 -1.61
C ILE A 33 -11.66 -13.37 -1.80
N HIS A 34 -12.85 -13.58 -1.26
CA HIS A 34 -13.59 -14.81 -1.45
C HIS A 34 -14.00 -15.02 -2.93
N LEU A 35 -14.35 -13.95 -3.65
CA LEU A 35 -14.82 -14.03 -5.05
C LEU A 35 -13.68 -14.08 -6.09
N LEU A 36 -12.62 -13.28 -5.91
CA LEU A 36 -11.53 -13.13 -6.89
C LEU A 36 -10.26 -13.88 -6.50
N GLY A 37 -10.16 -14.32 -5.26
CA GLY A 37 -8.98 -14.95 -4.68
C GLY A 37 -7.92 -13.94 -4.24
N ALA A 38 -7.20 -14.27 -3.18
CA ALA A 38 -6.16 -13.42 -2.59
C ALA A 38 -5.10 -12.96 -3.60
N LYS A 39 -4.69 -13.85 -4.53
CA LYS A 39 -3.64 -13.55 -5.53
C LYS A 39 -4.01 -12.40 -6.48
N ARG A 40 -5.28 -12.32 -6.92
CA ARG A 40 -5.73 -11.26 -7.84
C ARG A 40 -5.78 -9.92 -7.10
N ILE A 41 -6.19 -9.94 -5.84
CA ILE A 41 -6.28 -8.75 -5.01
C ILE A 41 -4.91 -8.20 -4.65
N ILE A 42 -3.92 -9.06 -4.37
CA ILE A 42 -2.53 -8.61 -4.20
C ILE A 42 -2.05 -7.88 -5.46
N SER A 43 -2.28 -8.43 -6.65
CA SER A 43 -1.90 -7.77 -7.91
C SER A 43 -2.62 -6.43 -8.09
N CYS A 44 -3.92 -6.37 -7.78
CA CYS A 44 -4.70 -5.12 -7.85
C CYS A 44 -4.17 -4.06 -6.88
N GLY A 45 -3.86 -4.43 -5.63
CA GLY A 45 -3.27 -3.54 -4.64
C GLY A 45 -1.91 -2.97 -5.09
N ILE A 46 -1.04 -3.80 -5.65
CA ILE A 46 0.25 -3.32 -6.19
C ILE A 46 0.05 -2.36 -7.37
N VAL A 47 -0.89 -2.65 -8.27
CA VAL A 47 -1.23 -1.74 -9.38
C VAL A 47 -1.75 -0.40 -8.87
N LEU A 48 -2.57 -0.40 -7.82
CA LEU A 48 -3.06 0.83 -7.18
C LEU A 48 -1.92 1.64 -6.52
N LEU A 49 -0.90 0.98 -5.95
CA LEU A 49 0.29 1.69 -5.45
C LEU A 49 1.03 2.42 -6.58
N ILE A 50 1.22 1.74 -7.73
CA ILE A 50 1.85 2.35 -8.91
C ILE A 50 1.02 3.53 -9.39
N LEU A 51 -0.30 3.35 -9.53
CA LEU A 51 -1.22 4.40 -9.98
C LEU A 51 -1.19 5.60 -9.04
N SER A 52 -1.20 5.37 -7.73
CA SER A 52 -1.06 6.44 -6.72
C SER A 52 0.22 7.25 -6.92
N ALA A 53 1.36 6.57 -7.08
CA ALA A 53 2.64 7.24 -7.26
C ALA A 53 2.72 7.96 -8.62
N THR A 54 2.13 7.40 -9.68
CA THR A 54 2.02 8.07 -10.99
C THR A 54 1.13 9.31 -10.92
N MET A 55 0.02 9.28 -10.19
CA MET A 55 -0.86 10.46 -10.00
C MET A 55 -0.13 11.60 -9.30
N ASN A 56 0.72 11.29 -8.31
CA ASN A 56 1.60 12.28 -7.68
C ASN A 56 2.67 12.86 -8.63
N LEU A 57 3.02 12.17 -9.71
CA LEU A 57 3.97 12.64 -10.73
C LEU A 57 3.30 13.43 -11.85
N LEU A 58 2.04 13.12 -12.18
CA LEU A 58 1.29 13.74 -13.29
C LEU A 58 0.92 15.20 -13.05
N GLY A 59 0.86 15.67 -11.80
CA GLY A 59 0.71 17.10 -11.53
C GLY A 59 0.63 17.45 -10.05
N ASN A 60 0.93 18.71 -9.73
CA ASN A 60 1.00 19.22 -8.36
C ASN A 60 -0.33 19.84 -7.87
N HIS A 61 -1.46 19.45 -8.46
CA HIS A 61 -2.77 19.93 -8.04
C HIS A 61 -3.30 19.17 -6.82
N PHE A 62 -4.12 19.85 -6.00
CA PHE A 62 -4.76 19.28 -4.81
C PHE A 62 -5.48 17.95 -5.10
N TYR A 63 -6.22 17.88 -6.22
CA TYR A 63 -6.94 16.67 -6.63
C TYR A 63 -6.04 15.46 -6.88
N ASN A 64 -4.83 15.67 -7.40
CA ASN A 64 -3.88 14.58 -7.62
C ASN A 64 -3.38 14.00 -6.29
N TYR A 65 -3.11 14.86 -5.32
CA TYR A 65 -2.74 14.44 -3.97
C TYR A 65 -3.89 13.74 -3.23
N LEU A 66 -5.12 14.20 -3.42
CA LEU A 66 -6.31 13.58 -2.85
C LEU A 66 -6.54 12.18 -3.43
N LEU A 67 -6.52 12.04 -4.76
CA LEU A 67 -6.70 10.76 -5.44
C LEU A 67 -5.57 9.79 -5.11
N ALA A 68 -4.32 10.26 -5.10
CA ALA A 68 -3.18 9.46 -4.66
C ALA A 68 -3.35 8.97 -3.22
N GLY A 69 -3.77 9.85 -2.29
CA GLY A 69 -4.04 9.49 -0.90
C GLY A 69 -5.10 8.39 -0.76
N ILE A 70 -6.20 8.48 -1.53
CA ILE A 70 -7.24 7.45 -1.56
C ILE A 70 -6.68 6.14 -2.13
N PHE A 71 -6.03 6.19 -3.28
CA PHE A 71 -5.50 4.98 -3.94
C PHE A 71 -4.47 4.25 -3.09
N VAL A 72 -3.58 4.98 -2.42
CA VAL A 72 -2.58 4.37 -1.54
C VAL A 72 -3.23 3.76 -0.30
N GLY A 73 -4.29 4.39 0.24
CA GLY A 73 -5.05 3.84 1.37
C GLY A 73 -5.77 2.55 0.98
N VAL A 74 -6.44 2.55 -0.17
CA VAL A 74 -7.13 1.35 -0.69
C VAL A 74 -6.14 0.23 -1.01
N ALA A 75 -4.99 0.57 -1.61
CA ALA A 75 -3.94 -0.39 -1.89
C ALA A 75 -3.39 -1.04 -0.62
N TRP A 76 -3.14 -0.25 0.43
CA TRP A 76 -2.69 -0.75 1.73
C TRP A 76 -3.69 -1.76 2.31
N ASN A 77 -4.99 -1.45 2.25
CA ASN A 77 -6.04 -2.34 2.72
C ASN A 77 -6.05 -3.69 1.99
N LEU A 78 -6.07 -3.63 0.65
CA LEU A 78 -6.10 -4.81 -0.21
C LEU A 78 -4.89 -5.69 0.06
N LEU A 79 -3.70 -5.11 0.16
CA LEU A 79 -2.45 -5.83 0.41
C LEU A 79 -2.42 -6.45 1.80
N LEU A 80 -2.79 -5.70 2.85
CA LEU A 80 -2.73 -6.21 4.22
C LEU A 80 -3.72 -7.35 4.43
N ILE A 81 -4.98 -7.19 4.03
CA ILE A 81 -6.01 -8.22 4.23
C ILE A 81 -5.70 -9.46 3.39
N SER A 82 -5.28 -9.31 2.13
CA SER A 82 -4.95 -10.48 1.29
C SER A 82 -3.69 -11.21 1.77
N THR A 83 -2.70 -10.49 2.30
CA THR A 83 -1.49 -11.08 2.88
C THR A 83 -1.81 -11.86 4.14
N THR A 84 -2.49 -11.24 5.11
CA THR A 84 -2.93 -11.90 6.36
C THR A 84 -3.87 -13.08 6.12
N ASN A 85 -4.64 -13.08 5.03
CA ASN A 85 -5.44 -14.23 4.62
C ASN A 85 -4.58 -15.41 4.09
N LEU A 86 -3.53 -15.11 3.33
CA LEU A 86 -2.65 -16.12 2.70
C LEU A 86 -1.64 -16.74 3.69
N LEU A 87 -1.14 -15.97 4.65
CA LEU A 87 -0.11 -16.40 5.60
C LEU A 87 -0.51 -17.69 6.37
N PRO A 88 -1.69 -17.77 7.01
CA PRO A 88 -2.11 -18.95 7.77
C PRO A 88 -2.19 -20.25 6.96
N HIS A 89 -2.34 -20.16 5.63
CA HIS A 89 -2.43 -21.30 4.73
C HIS A 89 -1.06 -21.93 4.43
N THR A 90 0.03 -21.20 4.68
CA THR A 90 1.40 -21.65 4.39
C THR A 90 2.08 -22.27 5.62
N TYR A 91 1.48 -22.12 6.81
CA TYR A 91 2.06 -22.55 8.09
C TYR A 91 1.13 -23.47 8.88
N LYS A 92 1.72 -24.29 9.76
CA LYS A 92 0.97 -25.20 10.64
C LYS A 92 0.17 -24.40 11.67
N MET A 93 -0.95 -24.98 12.14
CA MET A 93 -1.91 -24.28 13.01
C MET A 93 -1.28 -23.66 14.26
N HIS A 94 -0.28 -24.32 14.86
CA HIS A 94 0.44 -23.84 16.04
C HIS A 94 1.47 -22.73 15.74
N GLU A 95 1.87 -22.54 14.48
CA GLU A 95 2.83 -21.51 14.06
C GLU A 95 2.13 -20.23 13.62
N ARG A 96 0.85 -20.30 13.24
CA ARG A 96 0.07 -19.17 12.69
C ARG A 96 0.12 -17.92 13.55
N ALA A 97 -0.09 -18.06 14.87
CA ALA A 97 -0.08 -16.91 15.78
C ALA A 97 1.30 -16.23 15.84
N LYS A 98 2.38 -17.03 15.85
CA LYS A 98 3.76 -16.52 15.88
C LYS A 98 4.11 -15.82 14.57
N VAL A 99 3.72 -16.39 13.44
CA VAL A 99 3.99 -15.83 12.11
C VAL A 99 3.17 -14.55 11.87
N GLN A 100 1.90 -14.53 12.28
CA GLN A 100 1.05 -13.34 12.23
C GLN A 100 1.68 -12.20 13.04
N GLY A 101 2.05 -12.47 14.30
CA GLY A 101 2.69 -11.47 15.17
C GLY A 101 4.02 -10.95 14.60
N MET A 102 4.83 -11.82 13.99
CA MET A 102 6.08 -11.38 13.34
C MET A 102 5.81 -10.56 12.09
N THR A 103 4.78 -10.89 11.31
CA THR A 103 4.37 -10.11 10.13
C THR A 103 3.91 -8.72 10.54
N ASP A 104 3.03 -8.64 11.55
CA ASP A 104 2.53 -7.36 12.06
C ASP A 104 3.68 -6.51 12.63
N PHE A 105 4.60 -7.14 13.38
CA PHE A 105 5.81 -6.47 13.87
C PHE A 105 6.64 -5.87 12.72
N LEU A 106 6.92 -6.64 11.66
CA LEU A 106 7.68 -6.16 10.51
C LEU A 106 6.96 -5.01 9.79
N ILE A 107 5.63 -5.11 9.60
CA ILE A 107 4.83 -4.04 8.98
C ILE A 107 4.98 -2.73 9.76
N TYR A 108 4.80 -2.78 11.09
CA TYR A 108 4.91 -1.57 11.92
C TYR A 108 6.36 -1.08 12.06
N PHE A 109 7.33 -1.98 12.15
CA PHE A 109 8.74 -1.64 12.24
C PHE A 109 9.25 -0.93 10.99
N PHE A 110 9.02 -1.52 9.81
CA PHE A 110 9.36 -0.89 8.53
C PHE A 110 8.51 0.37 8.26
N GLY A 111 7.25 0.39 8.70
CA GLY A 111 6.42 1.59 8.66
C GLY A 111 7.02 2.75 9.48
N GLY A 112 7.55 2.46 10.67
CA GLY A 112 8.25 3.43 11.52
C GLY A 112 9.53 3.95 10.88
N ILE A 113 10.39 3.06 10.37
CA ILE A 113 11.61 3.44 9.64
C ILE A 113 11.26 4.28 8.41
N GLY A 114 10.24 3.87 7.65
CA GLY A 114 9.76 4.60 6.48
C GLY A 114 9.27 6.01 6.82
N SER A 115 8.54 6.16 7.92
CA SER A 115 8.06 7.47 8.40
C SER A 115 9.21 8.40 8.82
N LEU A 116 10.18 7.88 9.57
CA LEU A 116 11.38 8.63 9.97
C LEU A 116 12.25 9.00 8.75
N GLY A 117 12.42 8.05 7.82
CA GLY A 117 13.20 8.24 6.60
C GLY A 117 12.52 9.17 5.59
N ALA A 118 11.18 9.20 5.54
CA ALA A 118 10.42 10.00 4.58
C ALA A 118 10.73 11.50 4.69
N GLY A 119 10.91 12.01 5.91
CA GLY A 119 11.30 13.42 6.12
C GLY A 119 12.70 13.74 5.58
N VAL A 120 13.66 12.86 5.83
CA VAL A 120 15.05 13.00 5.35
C VAL A 120 15.11 12.89 3.82
N LEU A 121 14.42 11.88 3.26
CA LEU A 121 14.31 11.68 1.81
C LEU A 121 13.63 12.87 1.13
N PHE A 122 12.58 13.41 1.73
CA PHE A 122 11.90 14.60 1.20
C PHE A 122 12.82 15.81 1.15
N PHE A 123 13.63 16.04 2.20
CA PHE A 123 14.55 17.16 2.25
C PHE A 123 15.74 17.02 1.29
N THR A 124 16.22 15.79 1.08
CA THR A 124 17.43 15.51 0.29
C THR A 124 17.15 15.30 -1.21
N LEU A 125 16.14 14.51 -1.55
CA LEU A 125 15.83 14.10 -2.92
C LEU A 125 14.68 14.91 -3.54
N GLY A 126 13.86 15.55 -2.71
CA GLY A 126 12.68 16.28 -3.15
C GLY A 126 11.50 15.39 -3.53
N TRP A 127 10.35 16.03 -3.80
CA TRP A 127 9.07 15.36 -3.99
C TRP A 127 9.03 14.42 -5.20
N GLN A 128 9.61 14.83 -6.33
CA GLN A 128 9.58 14.02 -7.57
C GLN A 128 10.39 12.74 -7.43
N ALA A 129 11.61 12.82 -6.92
CA ALA A 129 12.48 11.65 -6.76
C ALA A 129 11.89 10.62 -5.79
N MET A 130 11.23 11.06 -4.71
CA MET A 130 10.50 10.15 -3.80
C MET A 130 9.39 9.38 -4.51
N ASN A 131 8.60 10.05 -5.36
CA ASN A 131 7.52 9.38 -6.08
C ASN A 131 8.06 8.42 -7.15
N ILE A 132 9.15 8.77 -7.85
CA ILE A 132 9.83 7.87 -8.79
C ILE A 132 10.34 6.62 -8.06
N LEU A 133 10.98 6.79 -6.90
CA LEU A 133 11.47 5.66 -6.10
C LEU A 133 10.30 4.75 -5.66
N SER A 134 9.17 5.33 -5.26
CA SER A 134 7.97 4.59 -4.91
C SER A 134 7.43 3.76 -6.08
N VAL A 135 7.42 4.32 -7.30
CA VAL A 135 7.06 3.58 -8.52
C VAL A 135 8.02 2.42 -8.76
N ILE A 136 9.34 2.65 -8.68
CA ILE A 136 10.36 1.62 -8.92
C ILE A 136 10.22 0.46 -7.93
N ILE A 137 10.05 0.76 -6.64
CA ILE A 137 9.86 -0.25 -5.60
C ILE A 137 8.58 -1.04 -5.86
N SER A 138 7.46 -0.35 -6.11
CA SER A 138 6.16 -1.00 -6.36
C SER A 138 6.19 -1.88 -7.62
N ALA A 139 6.84 -1.41 -8.69
CA ALA A 139 7.03 -2.18 -9.92
C ALA A 139 7.92 -3.42 -9.69
N THR A 140 8.99 -3.28 -8.90
CA THR A 140 9.87 -4.41 -8.54
C THR A 140 9.12 -5.47 -7.74
N ILE A 141 8.26 -5.05 -6.80
CA ILE A 141 7.38 -5.94 -6.04
C ILE A 141 6.39 -6.63 -6.98
N LEU A 142 5.80 -5.91 -7.94
CA LEU A 142 4.88 -6.48 -8.93
C LEU A 142 5.55 -7.58 -9.76
N ILE A 143 6.75 -7.30 -10.29
CA ILE A 143 7.52 -8.24 -11.12
C ILE A 143 7.91 -9.47 -10.30
N SER A 144 8.39 -9.26 -9.08
CA SER A 144 8.76 -10.35 -8.16
C SER A 144 7.55 -11.20 -7.82
N PHE A 145 6.41 -10.58 -7.52
CA PHE A 145 5.15 -11.29 -7.28
C PHE A 145 4.69 -12.07 -8.52
N TRP A 146 4.82 -11.50 -9.72
CA TRP A 146 4.47 -12.20 -10.96
C TRP A 146 5.33 -13.43 -11.21
N LYS A 147 6.64 -13.33 -10.97
CA LYS A 147 7.58 -14.47 -11.05
C LYS A 147 7.25 -15.53 -10.00
N LEU A 148 6.96 -15.12 -8.76
CA LEU A 148 6.67 -16.01 -7.64
C LEU A 148 5.27 -16.62 -7.70
N LYS A 149 4.29 -15.95 -8.34
CA LYS A 149 2.93 -16.46 -8.53
C LYS A 149 2.90 -17.82 -9.23
N LYS A 150 3.91 -18.12 -10.06
CA LYS A 150 4.09 -19.42 -10.72
C LYS A 150 4.37 -20.56 -9.72
N TYR A 151 4.94 -20.24 -8.56
CA TYR A 151 5.32 -21.17 -7.50
C TYR A 151 4.33 -21.22 -6.33
N ILE A 152 3.44 -20.24 -6.21
CA ILE A 152 2.39 -20.26 -5.18
C ILE A 152 1.30 -21.25 -5.65
N PRO A 153 1.08 -22.38 -4.95
CA PRO A 153 0.10 -23.38 -5.36
C PRO A 153 -1.30 -22.76 -5.48
N LYS A 154 -2.07 -23.17 -6.50
CA LYS A 154 -3.50 -22.85 -6.62
C LYS A 154 -4.23 -23.72 -5.59
N HIS A 155 -4.31 -23.28 -4.35
CA HIS A 155 -5.36 -23.77 -3.47
C HIS A 155 -6.49 -22.76 -3.48
N GLN A 156 -7.69 -23.33 -3.64
CA GLN A 156 -8.92 -22.79 -4.20
C GLN A 156 -9.40 -21.53 -3.50
#